data_AF-M5BZR5-F1
#
_entry.id   AF-M5BZR5-F1
#
_cell.length_a   1.000
_cell.length_b   1.000
_cell.length_c   1.000
_cell.angle_alpha   90.00
_cell.angle_beta   90.00
_cell.angle_gamma   90.00
#
_symmetry.space_group_name_H-M   'P 1'
#
loop_
_entity.id
_entity.type
_entity.pdbx_description
1 polymer ?
#
loop_
_entity_poly.entity_id
_entity_poly.type
_entity_poly.pdbx_seq_one_letter_code
_entity_poly.pdbx_strand_id
1 'polypeptide(L)'
;MLSTTSLIELRTMLSGSLKGILQKRFENGVELSFGSFFEVSNVQVIKNNRLDSKYLDLPHSDDMYFYLYGTPEQEHIKHILVASKNVQLSSDQVSLDLTEGSISAEDLAQGVIVRMDRLRESVVLPVIPPHTPAFFRAGAEQKITVFRDPHAPGRYGPGLTEAYASASAIANGTSMANADSGSEREPTA
;
A
#
# COMPACT_ATOMS: atom_id res chain seq x y z
N MET A 1 1.02 3.46 -15.09
CA MET A 1 2.02 2.45 -14.69
C MET A 1 3.42 2.95 -15.04
N LEU A 2 4.40 2.72 -14.17
CA LEU A 2 5.82 3.03 -14.40
C LEU A 2 6.59 1.73 -14.58
N SER A 3 7.36 1.62 -15.65
CA SER A 3 8.20 0.46 -15.95
C SER A 3 9.65 0.89 -16.17
N THR A 4 10.61 0.05 -15.77
CA THR A 4 12.04 0.32 -15.96
C THR A 4 12.49 -0.12 -17.35
N THR A 5 13.44 0.59 -17.96
CA THR A 5 13.94 0.26 -19.31
C THR A 5 15.04 -0.80 -19.31
N SER A 6 15.53 -1.17 -18.14
CA SER A 6 16.59 -2.14 -17.93
C SER A 6 16.21 -3.09 -16.80
N LEU A 7 16.78 -4.30 -16.82
CA LEU A 7 16.65 -5.27 -15.74
C LEU A 7 17.43 -4.74 -14.54
N ILE A 8 16.71 -4.37 -13.47
CA ILE A 8 17.27 -3.81 -12.25
C ILE A 8 16.82 -4.71 -11.11
N GLU A 9 17.75 -5.12 -10.25
CA GLU A 9 17.38 -5.77 -9.00
C GLU A 9 16.76 -4.75 -8.05
N LEU A 10 15.57 -5.05 -7.53
CA LEU A 10 14.89 -4.19 -6.54
C LEU A 10 15.78 -3.86 -5.32
N ARG A 11 16.76 -4.73 -5.02
CA ARG A 11 17.72 -4.54 -3.91
C ARG A 11 18.73 -3.43 -4.17
N THR A 12 19.06 -3.16 -5.43
CA THR A 12 20.09 -2.18 -5.81
C THR A 12 19.50 -0.80 -6.13
N MET A 13 18.17 -0.65 -6.14
CA MET A 13 17.49 0.64 -6.38
C MET A 13 17.74 1.71 -5.29
N LEU A 14 18.38 1.34 -4.17
CA LEU A 14 18.52 2.17 -2.98
C LEU A 14 19.57 3.30 -3.07
N SER A 15 20.24 3.49 -4.21
CA SER A 15 21.38 4.44 -4.28
C SER A 15 21.59 5.15 -5.62
N GLY A 16 20.60 5.18 -6.51
CA GLY A 16 20.80 5.77 -7.84
C GLY A 16 19.55 6.35 -8.49
N SER A 17 19.75 6.87 -9.71
CA SER A 17 18.68 7.19 -10.64
C SER A 17 18.46 6.05 -11.62
N LEU A 18 17.24 5.93 -12.16
CA LEU A 18 16.88 4.89 -13.11
C LEU A 18 16.05 5.45 -14.26
N LYS A 19 16.21 4.88 -15.45
CA LYS A 19 15.41 5.24 -16.62
C LYS A 19 14.08 4.51 -16.59
N GLY A 20 13.00 5.28 -16.69
CA GLY A 20 11.62 4.81 -16.70
C GLY A 20 10.87 5.14 -18.00
N ILE A 21 9.78 4.42 -18.22
CA ILE A 21 8.75 4.73 -19.21
C ILE A 21 7.42 4.88 -18.47
N LEU A 22 6.64 5.91 -18.82
CA LEU A 22 5.26 6.04 -18.37
C LEU A 22 4.32 5.37 -19.36
N GLN A 23 3.44 4.52 -18.84
CA GLN A 23 2.40 3.84 -19.59
C GLN A 23 1.04 4.23 -19.03
N LYS A 24 0.11 4.57 -19.92
CA LYS A 24 -1.32 4.74 -19.59
C LYS A 24 -2.12 3.62 -20.22
N ARG A 25 -2.80 2.88 -19.36
CA ARG A 25 -3.82 1.93 -19.77
C ARG A 25 -5.17 2.64 -19.86
N PHE A 26 -5.89 2.41 -20.94
CA PHE A 26 -7.24 2.91 -21.16
C PHE A 26 -8.26 1.82 -20.80
N GLU A 27 -9.51 2.22 -20.55
CA GLU A 27 -10.60 1.31 -20.17
C GLU A 27 -10.85 0.20 -21.21
N ASN A 28 -10.59 0.48 -22.48
CA ASN A 28 -10.68 -0.49 -23.58
C ASN A 28 -9.50 -1.49 -23.63
N GLY A 29 -8.62 -1.47 -22.63
CA GLY A 29 -7.46 -2.36 -22.51
C GLY A 29 -6.26 -1.95 -23.35
N VAL A 30 -6.34 -0.86 -24.13
CA VAL A 30 -5.20 -0.34 -24.88
C VAL A 30 -4.21 0.29 -23.91
N GLU A 31 -2.92 -0.03 -24.08
CA GLU A 31 -1.84 0.55 -23.31
C GLU A 31 -0.96 1.40 -24.23
N LEU A 32 -0.83 2.69 -23.90
CA LEU A 32 0.04 3.62 -24.64
C LEU A 32 1.23 3.99 -23.78
N SER A 33 2.42 3.88 -24.37
CA SER A 33 3.65 4.42 -23.78
C SER A 33 3.78 5.89 -24.18
N PHE A 34 3.99 6.78 -23.20
CA PHE A 34 4.31 8.17 -23.50
C PHE A 34 5.75 8.26 -24.00
N GLY A 35 5.92 8.91 -25.16
CA GLY A 35 7.03 8.73 -26.10
C GLY A 35 8.43 9.25 -25.71
N SER A 36 8.76 9.36 -24.43
CA SER A 36 10.13 9.68 -24.02
C SER A 36 10.49 9.02 -22.70
N PHE A 37 11.68 8.42 -22.65
CA PHE A 37 12.28 7.97 -21.40
C PHE A 37 12.44 9.15 -20.44
N PHE A 38 12.24 8.90 -19.16
CA PHE A 38 12.52 9.88 -18.12
C PHE A 38 13.43 9.28 -17.05
N GLU A 39 14.12 10.15 -16.32
CA GLU A 39 14.98 9.75 -15.22
C GLU A 39 14.21 9.87 -13.90
N VAL A 40 14.07 8.76 -13.19
CA VAL A 40 13.61 8.71 -11.82
C VAL A 40 14.84 8.92 -10.94
N SER A 41 14.87 9.99 -10.16
CA SER A 41 15.97 10.35 -9.26
C SER A 41 15.45 10.72 -7.88
N ASN A 42 16.34 10.87 -6.90
CA ASN A 42 15.99 11.18 -5.50
C ASN A 42 14.98 10.17 -4.91
N VAL A 43 15.19 8.88 -5.19
CA VAL A 43 14.32 7.80 -4.70
C VAL A 43 14.46 7.69 -3.18
N GLN A 44 13.34 7.82 -2.47
CA GLN A 44 13.25 7.58 -1.04
C GLN A 44 12.40 6.34 -0.79
N VAL A 45 12.92 5.42 0.02
CA VAL A 45 12.23 4.18 0.35
C VAL A 45 11.41 4.37 1.62
N ILE A 46 10.10 4.40 1.44
CA ILE A 46 9.12 4.45 2.54
C ILE A 46 8.93 3.04 3.13
N LYS A 47 8.72 2.03 2.28
CA LYS A 47 8.64 0.60 2.66
C LYS A 47 9.30 -0.29 1.61
N ASN A 48 10.05 -1.29 2.05
CA ASN A 48 10.66 -2.31 1.19
C ASN A 48 10.58 -3.68 1.88
N ASN A 49 9.47 -4.38 1.63
CA ASN A 49 9.17 -5.65 2.26
C ASN A 49 9.41 -6.80 1.29
N ARG A 50 9.90 -7.92 1.82
CA ARG A 50 10.05 -9.15 1.05
C ARG A 50 8.77 -9.98 1.12
N LEU A 51 8.38 -10.54 -0.02
CA LEU A 51 7.20 -11.39 -0.16
C LEU A 51 7.56 -12.87 -0.35
N ASP A 52 8.85 -13.24 -0.22
CA ASP A 52 9.25 -14.65 -0.24
C ASP A 52 8.55 -15.40 0.90
N SER A 53 8.14 -16.64 0.68
CA SER A 53 7.34 -17.43 1.63
C SER A 53 7.92 -17.53 3.04
N LYS A 54 9.24 -17.48 3.20
CA LYS A 54 9.94 -17.50 4.49
C LYS A 54 9.84 -16.21 5.30
N TYR A 55 9.39 -15.12 4.69
CA TYR A 55 9.20 -13.80 5.31
C TYR A 55 7.73 -13.45 5.49
N LEU A 56 6.82 -14.30 5.03
CA LEU A 56 5.38 -14.14 5.28
C LEU A 56 5.09 -14.44 6.75
N ASP A 57 4.17 -13.68 7.32
CA ASP A 57 3.68 -13.90 8.66
C ASP A 57 2.86 -15.19 8.74
N LEU A 58 2.95 -15.86 9.88
CA LEU A 58 1.94 -16.82 10.28
C LEU A 58 0.65 -16.07 10.64
N PRO A 59 -0.54 -16.67 10.47
CA PRO A 59 -1.81 -16.01 10.78
C PRO A 59 -1.92 -15.75 12.28
N HIS A 60 -1.39 -14.61 12.72
CA HIS A 60 -1.40 -14.17 14.11
C HIS A 60 -2.51 -13.14 14.35
N SER A 61 -2.73 -12.24 13.39
CA SER A 61 -3.84 -11.30 13.38
C SER A 61 -4.68 -11.51 12.12
N ASP A 62 -5.99 -11.33 12.28
CA ASP A 62 -6.98 -11.32 11.20
C ASP A 62 -7.46 -9.89 10.86
N ASP A 63 -6.78 -8.88 11.42
CA ASP A 63 -7.00 -7.48 11.08
C ASP A 63 -6.46 -7.16 9.69
N MET A 64 -7.17 -6.31 8.94
CA MET A 64 -6.72 -5.85 7.63
C MET A 64 -5.95 -4.53 7.75
N TYR A 65 -4.65 -4.56 7.42
CA TYR A 65 -3.75 -3.42 7.57
C TYR A 65 -3.33 -2.81 6.23
N PHE A 66 -3.13 -1.49 6.24
CA PHE A 66 -2.68 -0.71 5.10
C PHE A 66 -1.54 0.22 5.51
N TYR A 67 -0.62 0.50 4.59
CA TYR A 67 0.25 1.67 4.69
C TYR A 67 -0.50 2.90 4.20
N LEU A 68 -0.39 4.00 4.94
CA LEU A 68 -0.83 5.33 4.55
C LEU A 68 0.40 6.24 4.51
N TYR A 69 0.65 6.88 3.38
CA TYR A 69 1.86 7.68 3.14
C TYR A 69 1.60 8.81 2.15
N GLY A 70 2.49 9.80 2.11
CA GLY A 70 2.40 10.91 1.16
C GLY A 70 2.71 12.25 1.83
N THR A 71 1.97 13.28 1.44
CA THR A 71 2.00 14.60 2.07
C THR A 71 0.61 14.95 2.61
N PRO A 72 0.47 15.97 3.49
CA PRO A 72 -0.83 16.40 3.98
C PRO A 72 -1.82 16.80 2.87
N GLU A 73 -1.33 17.18 1.69
CA GLU A 73 -2.14 17.55 0.53
C GLU A 73 -2.49 16.36 -0.37
N GLN A 74 -1.68 15.30 -0.35
CA GLN A 74 -1.89 14.12 -1.18
C GLN A 74 -1.44 12.85 -0.47
N GLU A 75 -2.43 12.06 -0.07
CA GLU A 75 -2.26 10.82 0.68
C GLU A 75 -2.57 9.61 -0.19
N HIS A 76 -1.83 8.53 0.04
CA HIS A 76 -1.91 7.27 -0.68
C HIS A 76 -2.09 6.13 0.32
N ILE A 77 -2.86 5.11 -0.05
CA ILE A 77 -3.05 3.92 0.78
C ILE A 77 -2.73 2.65 0.01
N LYS A 78 -2.07 1.68 0.66
CA LYS A 78 -1.70 0.40 0.07
C LYS A 78 -1.82 -0.75 1.06
N HIS A 79 -2.47 -1.83 0.66
CA HIS A 79 -2.63 -3.03 1.48
C HIS A 79 -1.28 -3.66 1.83
N ILE A 80 -1.10 -4.04 3.10
CA ILE A 80 0.13 -4.70 3.57
C ILE A 80 0.04 -6.20 3.26
N LEU A 81 0.92 -6.69 2.39
CA LEU A 81 0.94 -8.09 1.98
C LEU A 81 1.80 -8.92 2.94
N VAL A 82 1.17 -9.50 3.97
CA VAL A 82 1.86 -10.30 5.00
C VAL A 82 1.66 -11.82 4.86
N ALA A 83 0.70 -12.27 4.07
CA ALA A 83 0.33 -13.69 3.92
C ALA A 83 0.31 -14.15 2.44
N SER A 84 0.30 -15.46 2.19
CA SER A 84 0.37 -16.00 0.81
C SER A 84 -0.93 -15.82 0.02
N LYS A 85 -2.08 -15.92 0.69
CA LYS A 85 -3.36 -15.55 0.07
C LYS A 85 -3.53 -14.07 0.32
N ASN A 86 -3.47 -13.28 -0.74
CA ASN A 86 -3.47 -11.84 -0.62
C ASN A 86 -4.02 -11.14 -1.86
N VAL A 87 -4.28 -9.84 -1.72
CA VAL A 87 -4.76 -8.98 -2.79
C VAL A 87 -4.02 -7.65 -2.74
N GLN A 88 -3.55 -7.16 -3.89
CA GLN A 88 -3.01 -5.81 -3.98
C GLN A 88 -4.18 -4.84 -4.10
N LEU A 89 -4.40 -4.04 -3.05
CA LEU A 89 -5.35 -2.93 -3.05
C LEU A 89 -4.56 -1.66 -2.81
N SER A 90 -4.68 -0.72 -3.74
CA SER A 90 -4.04 0.60 -3.63
C SER A 90 -4.96 1.69 -4.14
N SER A 91 -4.88 2.86 -3.53
CA SER A 91 -5.47 4.07 -4.04
C SER A 91 -4.49 5.22 -3.87
N ASP A 92 -4.31 5.98 -4.94
CA ASP A 92 -3.38 7.11 -4.99
C ASP A 92 -4.02 8.41 -4.50
N GLN A 93 -5.30 8.39 -4.14
CA GLN A 93 -6.04 9.53 -3.60
C GLN A 93 -7.00 9.07 -2.50
N VAL A 94 -6.68 9.44 -1.27
CA VAL A 94 -7.47 9.13 -0.08
C VAL A 94 -7.93 10.42 0.59
N SER A 95 -9.14 10.42 1.12
CA SER A 95 -9.62 11.43 2.05
C SER A 95 -9.68 10.81 3.45
N LEU A 96 -9.18 11.55 4.44
CA LEU A 96 -9.27 11.19 5.85
C LEU A 96 -10.15 12.19 6.59
N ASP A 97 -11.05 11.68 7.42
CA ASP A 97 -11.81 12.45 8.41
C ASP A 97 -11.45 11.92 9.81
N LEU A 98 -10.49 12.57 10.45
CA LEU A 98 -9.98 12.16 11.76
C LEU A 98 -10.79 12.83 12.87
N THR A 99 -11.43 12.00 13.70
CA THR A 99 -12.26 12.45 14.82
C THR A 99 -11.47 12.57 16.12
N GLU A 100 -10.35 11.85 16.24
CA GLU A 100 -9.45 11.89 17.38
C GLU A 100 -7.99 11.80 16.92
N GLY A 101 -7.11 12.53 17.61
CA GLY A 101 -5.69 12.55 17.28
C GLY A 101 -5.37 13.28 15.98
N SER A 102 -4.15 13.11 15.49
CA SER A 102 -3.68 13.75 14.26
C SER A 102 -2.49 12.99 13.69
N ILE A 103 -2.32 13.05 12.37
CA ILE A 103 -1.15 12.51 11.66
C ILE A 103 -0.28 13.70 11.26
N SER A 104 1.00 13.70 11.64
CA SER A 104 1.93 14.76 11.23
C SER A 104 2.45 14.54 9.81
N ALA A 105 3.00 15.59 9.19
CA ALA A 105 3.67 15.45 7.90
C ALA A 105 4.86 14.48 7.94
N GLU A 106 5.56 14.39 9.07
CA GLU A 106 6.65 13.41 9.27
C GLU A 106 6.12 11.98 9.35
N ASP A 107 4.98 11.77 10.02
CA ASP A 107 4.31 10.47 10.07
C ASP A 107 3.91 10.01 8.65
N LEU A 108 3.33 10.90 7.82
CA LEU A 108 2.97 10.60 6.43
C LEU A 108 4.20 10.33 5.53
N ALA A 109 5.30 11.07 5.74
CA ALA A 109 6.53 10.89 4.99
C ALA A 109 7.21 9.54 5.29
N GLN A 110 7.10 9.04 6.53
CA GLN A 110 7.63 7.74 6.95
C GLN A 110 6.67 6.58 6.66
N GLY A 111 5.39 6.88 6.44
CA GLY A 111 4.33 5.91 6.22
C GLY A 111 3.84 5.30 7.54
N VAL A 112 2.59 5.59 7.87
CA VAL A 112 1.88 5.04 9.03
C VAL A 112 1.12 3.76 8.66
N ILE A 113 0.66 3.05 9.69
CA ILE A 113 -0.17 1.87 9.55
C ILE A 113 -1.61 2.25 9.85
N VAL A 114 -2.52 1.81 8.99
CA VAL A 114 -3.95 1.97 9.13
C VAL A 114 -4.58 0.60 9.26
N ARG A 115 -5.37 0.40 10.32
CA ARG A 115 -6.22 -0.78 10.49
C ARG A 115 -7.65 -0.43 10.07
N MET A 116 -8.25 -1.27 9.24
CA MET A 116 -9.68 -1.20 8.93
C MET A 116 -10.50 -1.88 10.02
N ASP A 117 -11.09 -1.11 10.94
CA ASP A 117 -11.66 -1.64 12.19
C ASP A 117 -12.86 -2.58 12.01
N ARG A 118 -13.55 -2.48 10.87
CA ARG A 118 -14.75 -3.27 10.55
C ARG A 118 -14.46 -4.44 9.62
N LEU A 119 -13.21 -4.63 9.21
CA LEU A 119 -12.84 -5.64 8.22
C LEU A 119 -11.90 -6.66 8.82
N ARG A 120 -12.16 -7.91 8.47
CA ARG A 120 -11.31 -9.05 8.76
C ARG A 120 -10.74 -9.56 7.45
N GLU A 121 -9.43 -9.71 7.38
CA GLU A 121 -8.75 -10.05 6.13
C GLU A 121 -9.20 -11.44 5.63
N SER A 122 -9.38 -12.42 6.54
CA SER A 122 -9.90 -13.75 6.22
C SER A 122 -11.32 -13.78 5.65
N VAL A 123 -12.13 -12.75 5.94
CA VAL A 123 -13.51 -12.61 5.41
C VAL A 123 -13.49 -11.98 4.02
N VAL A 124 -12.53 -11.08 3.78
CA VAL A 124 -12.36 -10.41 2.47
C VAL A 124 -11.69 -11.32 1.46
N LEU A 125 -10.73 -12.14 1.89
CA LEU A 125 -9.94 -12.98 1.02
C LEU A 125 -10.53 -14.38 0.82
N PRO A 126 -10.40 -14.97 -0.39
CA PRO A 126 -9.74 -14.41 -1.56
C PRO A 126 -10.64 -13.44 -2.34
N VAL A 127 -10.04 -12.35 -2.84
CA VAL A 127 -10.71 -11.47 -3.82
C VAL A 127 -10.54 -12.06 -5.22
N ILE A 128 -11.64 -12.19 -5.96
CA ILE A 128 -11.66 -12.77 -7.31
C ILE A 128 -11.77 -11.63 -8.34
N PRO A 129 -10.74 -11.41 -9.19
CA PRO A 129 -10.82 -10.44 -10.28
C PRO A 129 -11.97 -10.75 -11.26
N PRO A 130 -12.57 -9.74 -11.89
CA PRO A 130 -12.17 -8.33 -11.91
C PRO A 130 -12.78 -7.49 -10.76
N HIS A 131 -13.27 -8.12 -9.70
CA HIS A 131 -14.05 -7.42 -8.68
C HIS A 131 -13.19 -6.70 -7.65
N THR A 132 -13.17 -5.37 -7.69
CA THR A 132 -12.74 -4.56 -6.54
C THR A 132 -13.73 -4.77 -5.39
N PRO A 133 -13.25 -5.15 -4.18
CA PRO A 133 -14.09 -5.31 -3.01
C PRO A 133 -14.93 -4.07 -2.73
N ALA A 134 -16.19 -4.25 -2.34
CA ALA A 134 -17.12 -3.12 -2.16
C ALA A 134 -16.61 -2.06 -1.19
N PHE A 135 -15.89 -2.47 -0.13
CA PHE A 135 -15.31 -1.57 0.86
C PHE A 135 -14.16 -0.70 0.32
N PHE A 136 -13.55 -1.10 -0.79
CA PHE A 136 -12.39 -0.42 -1.39
C PHE A 136 -12.75 0.30 -2.70
N ARG A 137 -14.04 0.43 -3.02
CA ARG A 137 -14.49 1.22 -4.17
C ARG A 137 -14.40 2.71 -3.86
N ALA A 138 -14.25 3.52 -4.91
CA ALA A 138 -14.31 4.97 -4.77
C ALA A 138 -15.62 5.40 -4.07
N GLY A 139 -15.50 6.29 -3.07
CA GLY A 139 -16.62 6.75 -2.26
C GLY A 139 -17.00 5.84 -1.09
N ALA A 140 -16.38 4.68 -0.92
CA ALA A 140 -16.65 3.78 0.21
C ALA A 140 -15.90 4.25 1.46
N GLU A 141 -16.65 4.63 2.49
CA GLU A 141 -16.10 5.09 3.77
C GLU A 141 -15.83 3.92 4.72
N GLN A 142 -14.60 3.84 5.24
CA GLN A 142 -14.15 2.82 6.17
C GLN A 142 -13.75 3.43 7.50
N LYS A 143 -14.19 2.83 8.61
CA LYS A 143 -13.71 3.20 9.94
C LYS A 143 -12.27 2.71 10.12
N ILE A 144 -11.40 3.61 10.54
CA ILE A 144 -9.98 3.34 10.68
C ILE A 144 -9.42 3.73 12.05
N THR A 145 -8.40 2.98 12.45
CA THR A 145 -7.46 3.34 13.51
C THR A 145 -6.06 3.46 12.91
N VAL A 146 -5.31 4.50 13.29
CA VAL A 146 -3.98 4.80 12.75
C VAL A 146 -2.90 4.61 13.82
N PHE A 147 -1.79 4.02 13.43
CA PHE A 147 -0.64 3.71 14.28
C PHE A 147 0.66 4.14 13.60
N ARG A 148 1.67 4.52 14.36
CA ARG A 148 3.03 4.59 13.82
C ARG A 148 3.52 3.19 13.51
N ASP A 149 4.23 3.03 12.39
CA ASP A 149 4.89 1.77 12.09
C ASP A 149 6.02 1.53 13.10
N PRO A 150 5.98 0.45 13.90
CA PRO A 150 7.05 0.12 14.85
C PRO A 150 8.33 -0.38 14.16
N HIS A 151 8.32 -0.56 12.84
CA HIS A 151 9.42 -1.14 12.08
C HIS A 151 10.15 -0.13 11.20
N ALA A 152 11.45 -0.37 11.05
CA ALA A 152 12.25 0.33 10.06
C ALA A 152 11.79 -0.03 8.62
N PRO A 153 11.92 0.89 7.64
CA PRO A 153 11.45 0.69 6.26
C PRO A 153 11.89 -0.60 5.55
N GLY A 154 13.04 -1.18 5.93
CA GLY A 154 13.58 -2.42 5.36
C GLY A 154 13.35 -3.68 6.19
N ARG A 155 12.54 -3.60 7.27
CA ARG A 155 12.18 -4.77 8.06
C ARG A 155 11.19 -5.62 7.28
N TYR A 156 11.47 -6.90 7.18
CA TYR A 156 10.57 -7.91 6.62
C TYR A 156 10.18 -8.91 7.70
N GLY A 157 9.10 -9.65 7.48
CA GLY A 157 8.61 -10.65 8.41
C GLY A 157 9.54 -11.87 8.53
N PRO A 158 9.12 -12.91 9.27
CA PRO A 158 7.83 -13.00 9.95
C PRO A 158 7.76 -12.11 11.21
N GLY A 159 6.55 -11.86 11.69
CA GLY A 159 6.24 -11.17 12.95
C GLY A 159 5.93 -9.68 12.79
N LEU A 160 5.49 -9.23 11.62
CA LEU A 160 5.10 -7.83 11.41
C LEU A 160 3.76 -7.52 12.11
N THR A 161 2.77 -8.37 11.91
CA THR A 161 1.39 -8.17 12.40
C THR A 161 1.26 -8.21 13.93
N GLU A 162 2.11 -8.95 14.64
CA GLU A 162 2.13 -8.98 16.10
C GLU A 162 2.51 -7.60 16.69
N ALA A 163 3.49 -6.93 16.08
CA ALA A 163 3.88 -5.59 16.49
C ALA A 163 2.79 -4.56 16.15
N TYR A 164 2.04 -4.75 15.06
CA TYR A 164 0.93 -3.86 14.70
C TYR A 164 -0.24 -3.99 15.69
N ALA A 165 -0.59 -5.22 16.07
CA ALA A 165 -1.67 -5.50 17.00
C ALA A 165 -1.43 -4.91 18.41
N SER A 166 -0.17 -4.71 18.78
CA SER A 166 0.25 -4.14 20.06
C SER A 166 0.60 -2.64 20.00
N ALA A 167 0.57 -2.03 18.81
CA ALA A 167 0.89 -0.61 18.64
C ALA A 167 -0.17 0.30 19.28
N SER A 168 0.27 1.45 19.80
CA SER A 168 -0.63 2.47 20.34
C SER A 168 -1.19 3.35 19.23
N ALA A 169 -2.51 3.57 19.24
CA ALA A 169 -3.16 4.43 18.26
C ALA A 169 -2.70 5.89 18.42
N ILE A 170 -2.50 6.56 17.28
CA ILE A 170 -2.18 8.00 17.22
C ILE A 170 -3.35 8.84 16.70
N ALA A 171 -4.27 8.22 15.95
CA ALA A 171 -5.48 8.85 15.45
C ALA A 171 -6.57 7.82 15.13
N ASN A 172 -7.82 8.27 15.13
CA ASN A 172 -9.00 7.49 14.74
C ASN A 172 -9.87 8.32 13.81
N GLY A 173 -10.62 7.66 12.93
CA GLY A 173 -11.49 8.38 12.01
C GLY A 173 -12.10 7.49 10.95
N THR A 174 -12.37 8.09 9.80
CA THR A 174 -12.77 7.38 8.60
C THR A 174 -11.86 7.72 7.42
N SER A 175 -11.73 6.75 6.51
CA SER A 175 -10.97 6.89 5.27
C SER A 175 -11.83 6.53 4.08
N MET A 176 -11.63 7.21 2.96
CA MET A 176 -12.35 6.98 1.72
C MET A 176 -11.38 7.06 0.54
N ALA A 177 -11.39 6.04 -0.33
CA ALA A 177 -10.70 6.12 -1.61
C ALA A 177 -11.50 7.04 -2.56
N ASN A 178 -10.85 8.00 -3.21
CA ASN A 178 -11.53 9.03 -4.01
C ASN A 178 -11.58 8.69 -5.51
N ALA A 179 -10.54 8.05 -6.05
CA ALA A 179 -10.47 7.61 -7.44
C ALA A 179 -9.36 6.55 -7.63
N ASP A 180 -9.40 5.81 -8.74
CA ASP A 180 -8.35 4.87 -9.19
C ASP A 180 -8.03 3.72 -8.20
N SER A 181 -9.05 3.21 -7.51
CA SER A 181 -8.92 2.03 -6.65
C SER A 181 -8.78 0.76 -7.50
N GLY A 182 -7.53 0.38 -7.79
CA GLY A 182 -7.20 -0.83 -8.55
C GLY A 182 -7.03 -2.06 -7.66
N SER A 183 -7.42 -3.22 -8.18
CA SER A 183 -6.98 -4.52 -7.65
C SER A 183 -6.18 -5.27 -8.71
N GLU A 184 -4.88 -5.45 -8.50
CA GLU A 184 -4.00 -6.19 -9.42
C GLU A 184 -3.54 -7.53 -8.79
N ARG A 185 -3.26 -8.51 -9.64
CA ARG A 185 -2.71 -9.81 -9.22
C ARG A 185 -1.19 -9.70 -9.11
N GLU A 186 -0.57 -10.38 -8.15
CA GLU A 186 0.81 -10.83 -8.39
C GLU A 186 0.83 -11.84 -9.54
N PRO A 187 1.84 -11.81 -10.43
CA PRO A 187 2.04 -12.88 -11.39
C PRO A 187 2.30 -14.18 -10.62
N THR A 188 1.47 -15.19 -10.89
CA THR A 188 1.77 -16.57 -10.48
C THR A 188 3.11 -16.96 -11.09
N ALA A 189 4.10 -17.23 -10.24
CA ALA A 189 5.38 -17.84 -10.61
C ALA A 189 5.18 -19.19 -11.30
#